data_AF-A0A2H5ZH65-F1
#
_entry.id   AF-A0A2H5ZH65-F1
#
_cell.length_a   1.000
_cell.length_b   1.000
_cell.length_c   1.000
_cell.angle_alpha   90.00
_cell.angle_beta   90.00
_cell.angle_gamma   90.00
#
_symmetry.space_group_name_H-M   'P 1'
#
loop_
_entity.id
_entity.type
_entity.pdbx_description
1 polymer ?
#
loop_
_entity_poly.entity_id
_entity_poly.type
_entity_poly.pdbx_seq_one_letter_code
_entity_poly.pdbx_strand_id
1 'polypeptide(L)'
;MGEIRLKRVYEPPEEEDGLRVLVDRLWPRGLNKDKTRIDFWFKEIAPSEELRRWFGHDPARFPLFKKRYEQELRENAAAVGRLLELVRGNPVVTLLYGARDRERNQAVVIREFLNTALGSKRKSKSR
;
A
#
# COMPACT_ATOMS: atom_id res chain seq x y z
N MET A 1 16.66 6.00 -3.49
CA MET A 1 15.59 5.02 -3.25
C MET A 1 14.33 5.84 -3.06
N GLY A 2 13.23 5.48 -3.72
CA GLY A 2 11.99 6.24 -3.60
C GLY A 2 11.42 6.19 -2.19
N GLU A 3 10.94 7.32 -1.69
CA GLU A 3 10.23 7.43 -0.42
C GLU A 3 8.82 6.88 -0.55
N ILE A 4 8.37 6.06 0.41
CA ILE A 4 6.99 5.52 0.44
C ILE A 4 6.20 6.25 1.52
N ARG A 5 5.23 7.07 1.09
CA ARG A 5 4.32 7.82 1.96
C ARG A 5 2.95 7.16 2.01
N LEU A 6 2.17 7.50 3.03
CA LEU A 6 0.79 7.05 3.21
C LEU A 6 -0.10 8.28 3.33
N LYS A 7 -1.22 8.29 2.62
CA LYS A 7 -2.20 9.36 2.73
C LYS A 7 -3.60 8.82 2.53
N ARG A 8 -4.58 9.35 3.27
CA ARG A 8 -5.97 8.97 3.01
C ARG A 8 -6.38 9.58 1.68
N VAL A 9 -7.07 8.80 0.87
CA VAL A 9 -7.56 9.20 -0.45
C VAL A 9 -8.58 10.36 -0.40
N TYR A 10 -9.15 10.63 0.78
CA TYR A 10 -10.05 11.76 1.04
C TYR A 10 -9.32 13.05 1.43
N GLU A 11 -8.02 12.99 1.69
CA GLU A 11 -7.20 14.17 1.97
C GLU A 11 -6.82 14.85 0.64
N PRO A 12 -6.78 16.21 0.60
CA PRO A 12 -6.49 16.93 -0.63
C PRO A 12 -5.11 16.54 -1.18
N PRO A 13 -4.94 16.43 -2.51
CA PRO A 13 -3.64 16.14 -3.10
C PRO A 13 -2.66 17.30 -2.87
N GLU A 14 -1.42 16.96 -2.55
CA GLU A 14 -0.31 17.90 -2.35
C GLU A 14 0.78 17.60 -3.37
N GLU A 15 1.56 18.62 -3.76
CA GLU A 15 2.64 18.47 -4.76
C GLU A 15 3.74 17.51 -4.28
N GLU A 16 3.95 17.46 -2.97
CA GLU A 16 4.91 16.57 -2.32
C GLU A 16 4.48 15.11 -2.28
N ASP A 17 3.24 14.78 -2.69
CA ASP A 17 2.77 13.39 -2.72
C ASP A 17 3.47 12.56 -3.81
N GLY A 18 4.13 13.21 -4.78
CA GLY A 18 4.74 12.54 -5.91
C GLY A 18 3.73 11.65 -6.66
N LEU A 19 4.09 10.40 -6.90
CA LEU A 19 3.19 9.45 -7.56
C LEU A 19 2.13 8.91 -6.59
N ARG A 20 0.86 9.12 -6.89
CA ARG A 20 -0.29 8.76 -6.04
C ARG A 20 -0.93 7.45 -6.49
N VAL A 21 -0.75 6.40 -5.69
CA VAL A 21 -1.18 5.04 -6.03
C VAL A 21 -2.26 4.55 -5.06
N LEU A 22 -3.48 4.34 -5.56
CA LEU A 22 -4.56 3.74 -4.78
C LEU A 22 -4.32 2.24 -4.57
N VAL A 23 -4.25 1.81 -3.32
CA VAL A 23 -4.01 0.41 -2.93
C VAL A 23 -5.22 -0.27 -2.29
N ASP A 24 -6.38 0.39 -2.28
CA ASP A 24 -7.63 -0.27 -1.91
C ASP A 24 -8.16 -1.13 -3.04
N ARG A 25 -8.76 -2.27 -2.68
CA ARG A 25 -9.43 -3.14 -3.65
C ARG A 25 -10.67 -2.48 -4.26
N LEU A 26 -11.34 -1.64 -3.48
CA LEU A 26 -12.56 -0.94 -3.88
C LEU A 26 -12.27 0.53 -4.13
N TRP A 27 -12.94 1.08 -5.13
CA TRP A 27 -12.92 2.53 -5.33
C TRP A 27 -13.55 3.23 -4.12
N PRO A 28 -12.90 4.25 -3.54
CA PRO A 28 -13.47 4.96 -2.40
C PRO A 28 -14.74 5.72 -2.80
N ARG A 29 -15.77 5.64 -1.95
CA ARG A 29 -17.08 6.21 -2.27
C ARG A 29 -17.04 7.74 -2.29
N GLY A 30 -17.81 8.34 -3.20
CA GLY A 30 -17.95 9.80 -3.29
C GLY A 30 -16.74 10.52 -3.89
N LEU A 31 -15.76 9.79 -4.42
CA LEU A 31 -14.56 10.38 -5.02
C LEU A 31 -14.65 10.40 -6.55
N ASN A 32 -14.52 11.61 -7.10
CA ASN A 32 -14.32 11.81 -8.53
C ASN A 32 -12.82 11.69 -8.85
N LYS A 33 -12.50 10.86 -9.86
CA LYS A 33 -11.15 10.62 -10.38
C LYS A 33 -10.35 11.90 -10.59
N ASP A 34 -10.98 12.92 -11.20
CA ASP A 34 -10.32 14.17 -11.57
C ASP A 34 -9.91 15.00 -10.35
N LYS A 35 -10.70 14.95 -9.27
CA LYS A 35 -10.44 15.73 -8.04
C LYS A 35 -9.41 15.07 -7.13
N THR A 36 -9.25 13.75 -7.22
CA THR A 36 -8.44 12.99 -6.26
C THR A 36 -7.00 12.76 -6.68
N ARG A 37 -6.65 13.14 -7.93
CA ARG A 37 -5.31 12.97 -8.53
C ARG A 37 -4.74 11.59 -8.21
N ILE A 38 -5.49 10.55 -8.59
CA ILE A 38 -5.04 9.15 -8.44
C ILE A 38 -4.39 8.77 -9.76
N ASP A 39 -3.08 8.60 -9.76
CA ASP A 39 -2.32 8.28 -10.98
C ASP A 39 -2.48 6.81 -11.37
N PHE A 40 -2.46 5.92 -10.37
CA PHE A 40 -2.62 4.47 -10.56
C PHE A 40 -3.56 3.84 -9.55
N TRP A 41 -4.34 2.86 -10.00
CA TRP A 41 -5.14 2.02 -9.12
C TRP A 41 -4.59 0.59 -9.09
N PHE A 42 -3.84 0.29 -8.02
CA PHE A 42 -3.12 -0.96 -7.84
C PHE A 42 -3.92 -1.94 -6.98
N LYS A 43 -5.16 -2.26 -7.41
CA LYS A 43 -6.09 -3.11 -6.64
C LYS A 43 -5.59 -4.54 -6.38
N GLU A 44 -4.62 -5.01 -7.17
CA GLU A 44 -4.06 -6.37 -7.08
C GLU A 44 -3.20 -6.59 -5.83
N ILE A 45 -2.66 -5.51 -5.23
CA ILE A 45 -1.89 -5.62 -3.98
C ILE A 45 -2.77 -5.68 -2.74
N ALA A 46 -4.03 -5.24 -2.85
CA ALA A 46 -4.97 -5.17 -1.74
C ALA A 46 -5.23 -6.56 -1.13
N PRO A 47 -5.59 -6.65 0.17
CA PRO A 47 -5.89 -7.93 0.80
C PRO A 47 -7.03 -8.65 0.08
N SER A 48 -7.03 -9.98 0.19
CA SER A 48 -8.13 -10.80 -0.33
C SER A 48 -9.48 -10.37 0.27
N GLU A 49 -10.56 -10.68 -0.44
CA GLU A 49 -11.89 -10.34 0.04
C GLU A 49 -12.19 -11.04 1.39
N GLU A 50 -11.79 -12.30 1.52
CA GLU A 50 -11.95 -13.07 2.74
C GLU A 50 -11.19 -12.45 3.91
N LEU A 51 -9.91 -12.13 3.71
CA LEU A 51 -9.09 -11.54 4.77
C LEU A 51 -9.59 -10.14 5.17
N ARG A 52 -10.02 -9.33 4.19
CA ARG A 52 -10.63 -8.01 4.44
C ARG A 52 -11.91 -8.12 5.26
N ARG A 53 -12.80 -9.07 4.92
CA ARG A 53 -14.05 -9.33 5.66
C ARG A 53 -13.75 -9.82 7.08
N TRP A 54 -12.79 -10.72 7.23
CA TRP A 54 -12.39 -11.26 8.53
C TRP A 54 -11.76 -10.19 9.45
N PHE A 55 -10.91 -9.31 8.90
CA PHE A 55 -10.33 -8.21 9.67
C PHE A 55 -11.41 -7.26 10.18
N GLY A 56 -12.39 -6.91 9.34
CA GLY A 56 -13.54 -6.12 9.75
C GLY A 56 -13.21 -4.76 10.36
N HIS A 57 -11.98 -4.26 10.18
CA HIS A 57 -11.42 -3.11 10.89
C HIS A 57 -11.39 -3.25 12.43
N ASP A 58 -11.40 -4.47 12.96
CA ASP A 58 -11.24 -4.75 14.38
C ASP A 58 -9.76 -4.59 14.79
N PRO A 59 -9.42 -3.60 15.63
CA PRO A 59 -8.04 -3.35 16.01
C PRO A 59 -7.39 -4.53 16.75
N ALA A 60 -8.17 -5.35 17.48
CA ALA A 60 -7.66 -6.52 18.18
C ALA A 60 -7.17 -7.60 17.19
N ARG A 61 -7.74 -7.63 15.97
CA ARG A 61 -7.35 -8.55 14.91
C ARG A 61 -6.16 -8.05 14.08
N PHE A 62 -5.77 -6.78 14.22
CA PHE A 62 -4.74 -6.18 13.37
C PHE A 62 -3.39 -6.93 13.40
N PRO A 63 -2.85 -7.37 14.56
CA PRO A 63 -1.59 -8.12 14.58
C PRO A 63 -1.64 -9.41 13.75
N LEU A 64 -2.76 -10.12 13.79
CA LEU A 64 -2.96 -11.36 13.03
C LEU A 64 -3.32 -11.07 11.56
N PHE A 65 -4.09 -10.01 11.29
CA PHE A 65 -4.35 -9.51 9.94
C PHE A 65 -3.03 -9.20 9.22
N LYS A 66 -2.12 -8.46 9.87
CA LYS A 66 -0.80 -8.15 9.32
C LYS A 66 -0.06 -9.41 8.90
N LYS A 67 0.04 -10.42 9.78
CA LYS A 67 0.73 -11.68 9.48
C LYS A 67 0.11 -12.42 8.28
N ARG A 68 -1.21 -12.54 8.26
CA ARG A 68 -1.94 -13.19 7.15
C ARG A 68 -1.78 -12.41 5.84
N TYR A 69 -1.85 -11.10 5.90
CA TYR A 69 -1.74 -10.26 4.72
C TYR A 69 -0.32 -10.25 4.16
N GLU A 70 0.70 -10.22 5.01
CA GLU A 70 2.09 -10.41 4.57
C GLU A 70 2.29 -11.74 3.84
N GLN A 71 1.58 -12.80 4.24
CA GLN A 71 1.62 -14.07 3.52
C GLN A 71 1.00 -13.94 2.13
N GLU A 72 -0.18 -13.33 2.00
CA GLU A 72 -0.81 -13.04 0.70
C GLU A 72 0.12 -12.20 -0.20
N LEU A 73 0.85 -11.23 0.37
CA LEU A 73 1.82 -10.43 -0.35
C LEU A 73 3.02 -11.25 -0.84
N ARG A 74 3.54 -12.18 -0.02
CA ARG A 74 4.63 -13.09 -0.44
C ARG A 74 4.18 -14.03 -1.56
N GLU A 75 2.96 -14.53 -1.50
CA GLU A 75 2.36 -15.38 -2.53
C GLU A 75 2.08 -14.60 -3.82
N ASN A 76 1.79 -13.30 -3.71
CA ASN A 76 1.60 -12.39 -4.84
C ASN A 76 2.88 -11.64 -5.23
N ALA A 77 3.98 -12.39 -5.41
CA ALA A 77 5.29 -11.82 -5.71
C ALA A 77 5.31 -10.98 -7.01
N ALA A 78 4.45 -11.30 -7.99
CA ALA A 78 4.35 -10.56 -9.24
C ALA A 78 3.78 -9.13 -9.03
N ALA A 79 2.68 -8.98 -8.28
CA ALA A 79 2.12 -7.67 -7.99
C ALA A 79 3.06 -6.84 -7.09
N VAL A 80 3.69 -7.47 -6.09
CA VAL A 80 4.72 -6.84 -5.26
C VAL A 80 5.89 -6.36 -6.12
N GLY A 81 6.35 -7.18 -7.07
CA GLY A 81 7.44 -6.85 -7.98
C GLY A 81 7.17 -5.56 -8.76
N ARG A 82 6.00 -5.47 -9.41
CA ARG A 82 5.58 -4.27 -10.16
C ARG A 82 5.47 -3.03 -9.26
N LEU A 83 4.96 -3.16 -8.04
CA LEU A 83 4.88 -2.05 -7.10
C LEU A 83 6.27 -1.61 -6.61
N LEU A 84 7.20 -2.55 -6.40
CA LEU A 84 8.60 -2.24 -6.08
C LEU A 84 9.30 -1.52 -7.23
N GLU A 85 9.02 -1.87 -8.48
CA GLU A 85 9.55 -1.18 -9.65
C GLU A 85 9.02 0.25 -9.73
N LEU A 86 7.71 0.46 -9.51
CA LEU A 86 7.12 1.80 -9.40
C LEU A 86 7.81 2.64 -8.31
N VAL A 87 8.03 2.06 -7.13
CA VAL A 87 8.74 2.75 -6.03
C VAL A 87 10.20 3.03 -6.36
N ARG A 88 10.88 2.18 -7.11
CA ARG A 88 12.28 2.42 -7.51
C ARG A 88 12.40 3.47 -8.61
N GLY A 89 11.42 3.57 -9.50
CA GLY A 89 11.40 4.49 -10.62
C GLY A 89 10.97 5.92 -10.26
N ASN A 90 10.43 6.15 -9.05
CA ASN A 90 9.90 7.46 -8.63
C ASN A 90 10.56 7.94 -7.34
N PRO A 91 10.82 9.25 -7.18
CA PRO A 91 11.43 9.80 -5.97
C PRO A 91 10.51 9.69 -4.74
N VAL A 92 9.20 9.87 -4.93
CA VAL A 92 8.17 9.74 -3.90
C VAL A 92 6.99 8.98 -4.47
N VAL A 93 6.52 7.96 -3.74
CA VAL A 93 5.27 7.24 -4.03
C VAL A 93 4.38 7.30 -2.81
N THR A 94 3.20 7.89 -2.95
CA THR A 94 2.18 7.96 -1.91
C THR A 94 1.13 6.89 -2.12
N LEU A 95 1.06 5.93 -1.19
CA LEU A 95 0.02 4.91 -1.19
C LEU A 95 -1.26 5.48 -0.58
N LEU A 96 -2.31 5.53 -1.41
CA LEU A 96 -3.62 6.04 -1.04
C LEU A 96 -4.52 4.94 -0.52
N TYR A 97 -5.20 5.22 0.60
CA TYR A 97 -6.14 4.31 1.24
C TYR A 97 -7.38 5.03 1.79
N GLY A 98 -8.48 4.30 1.94
CA GLY A 98 -9.78 4.83 2.35
C GLY A 98 -10.13 4.57 3.82
N ALA A 99 -9.38 3.72 4.52
CA ALA A 99 -9.60 3.44 5.94
C ALA A 99 -9.57 4.72 6.78
N ARG A 100 -10.38 4.77 7.86
CA ARG A 100 -10.36 5.88 8.83
C ARG A 100 -9.17 5.77 9.78
N ASP A 101 -8.83 4.55 10.18
CA ASP A 101 -7.67 4.28 11.01
C ASP A 101 -6.39 4.45 10.19
N ARG A 102 -5.53 5.40 10.60
CA ARG A 102 -4.28 5.75 9.91
C ARG A 102 -3.14 4.80 10.27
N GLU A 103 -3.22 4.12 11.41
CA GLU A 103 -2.15 3.29 11.95
C GLU A 103 -2.40 1.80 11.69
N ARG A 104 -3.68 1.39 11.61
CA ARG A 104 -4.10 -0.02 11.48
C ARG A 104 -4.91 -0.22 10.21
N ASN A 105 -4.23 -0.19 9.07
CA ASN A 105 -4.82 -0.45 7.76
C ASN A 105 -3.86 -1.22 6.86
N GLN A 106 -4.36 -1.68 5.72
CA GLN A 106 -3.58 -2.45 4.75
C GLN A 106 -2.41 -1.67 4.14
N ALA A 107 -2.54 -0.35 3.95
CA ALA A 107 -1.47 0.46 3.36
C ALA A 107 -0.25 0.56 4.28
N VAL A 108 -0.45 0.58 5.59
CA VAL A 108 0.63 0.46 6.58
C VAL A 108 1.39 -0.84 6.39
N VAL A 109 0.68 -1.97 6.26
CA VAL A 109 1.29 -3.29 6.05
C VAL A 109 2.06 -3.33 4.72
N ILE A 110 1.48 -2.81 3.63
CA ILE A 110 2.16 -2.74 2.32
C ILE A 110 3.46 -1.94 2.44
N ARG A 111 3.42 -0.73 3.03
CA ARG A 111 4.62 0.10 3.19
C ARG A 111 5.71 -0.62 3.97
N GLU A 112 5.37 -1.22 5.10
CA GLU A 112 6.34 -1.96 5.92
C GLU A 112 6.95 -3.14 5.17
N PHE A 113 6.12 -3.88 4.43
CA PHE A 113 6.54 -5.01 3.61
C PHE A 113 7.51 -4.57 2.49
N LEU A 114 7.17 -3.51 1.76
CA LEU A 114 8.02 -2.96 0.71
C LEU A 114 9.34 -2.40 1.26
N ASN A 115 9.30 -1.68 2.37
CA ASN A 115 10.51 -1.17 3.04
C ASN A 115 11.43 -2.31 3.47
N THR A 116 10.87 -3.41 3.97
CA THR A 116 11.63 -4.62 4.31
C THR A 116 12.27 -5.24 3.07
N ALA A 117 11.51 -5.39 1.97
CA ALA A 117 12.03 -5.93 0.71
C ALA A 117 13.11 -5.05 0.08
N LEU A 118 13.00 -3.73 0.22
CA LEU A 118 13.98 -2.74 -0.24
C LEU A 118 15.24 -2.74 0.64
N GLY A 119 15.10 -2.90 1.96
CA GLY A 119 16.21 -2.99 2.90
C GLY A 119 16.99 -4.31 2.82
N SER A 120 16.30 -5.44 2.62
CA SER A 120 16.92 -6.78 2.53
C SER A 120 17.87 -6.94 1.33
N LYS A 121 17.65 -6.22 0.22
CA LYS A 121 18.58 -6.24 -0.93
C LYS A 121 19.95 -5.61 -0.65
N ARG A 122 20.13 -4.87 0.46
CA ARG A 122 21.45 -4.32 0.84
C ARG A 122 22.43 -5.37 1.39
N LYS A 123 21.94 -6.46 2.01
CA LYS A 123 22.82 -7.46 2.65
C LYS A 123 23.42 -8.50 1.69
N SER A 124 22.97 -8.55 0.44
CA SER A 124 23.36 -9.60 -0.52
C SER A 124 24.37 -9.14 -1.59
N LYS A 125 24.76 -7.86 -1.64
CA LYS A 125 25.63 -7.33 -2.71
C LYS A 125 27.08 -7.02 -2.27
N SER A 126 27.52 -7.60 -1.17
CA SER A 126 28.91 -7.56 -0.71
C SER A 126 29.48 -8.98 -0.70
N ARG A 127 29.74 -9.53 -1.88
CA ARG A 127 30.68 -10.63 -2.14
C ARG A 127 31.20 -10.50 -3.55
#